data_AF-A0A5U0N362-F1
#
_entry.id   AF-A0A5U0N362-F1
#
_cell.length_a   1.000
_cell.length_b   1.000
_cell.length_c   1.000
_cell.angle_alpha   90.00
_cell.angle_beta   90.00
_cell.angle_gamma   90.00
#
_symmetry.space_group_name_H-M   'P 1'
#
loop_
_entity.id
_entity.type
_entity.pdbx_description
1 polymer ?
#
loop_
_entity_poly.entity_id
_entity_poly.type
_entity_poly.pdbx_seq_one_letter_code
_entity_poly.pdbx_strand_id
1 'polypeptide(L)'
;MLKNIIYLLAVQGGNYIFPLITLPYLVRVLEPTGYGIYGYSFALIQYFILLVDYGFNYSAPKAISLNRYNNDNISSIFWNIVAIKIIIASIGFIVLSFIFMVNFINYPSSIVFLAYLTVLGNIAYPVWLFQGLEKMAGIAISMLISRIISVFLTFLLVKDVNDLAMAVLIQSSITITAGVISIFFLISLRKINWIMPSFTKMKELIIDGWHYFISSAAISLYTTSATIILGIFTGPATVGYFIAADKIRLALQGIIGPVTQAVFPRVSYIIKDNPENGITIAKKVFKWQFTIMFILSALLYFLSPYIIHILYGETYHMSLDILK
;
A
#
# COMPACT_ATOMS: atom_id res chain seq x y z
N MET A 1 -3.70 14.88 -20.10
CA MET A 1 -3.01 15.13 -18.83
C MET A 1 -3.97 15.32 -17.65
N LEU A 2 -4.84 16.35 -17.66
CA LEU A 2 -5.79 16.64 -16.55
C LEU A 2 -6.66 15.43 -16.13
N LYS A 3 -7.23 14.71 -17.12
CA LYS A 3 -8.02 13.49 -16.88
C LYS A 3 -7.25 12.42 -16.08
N ASN A 4 -5.96 12.23 -16.37
CA ASN A 4 -5.12 11.24 -15.66
C ASN A 4 -4.77 11.68 -14.25
N ILE A 5 -4.57 12.99 -14.03
CA ILE A 5 -4.35 13.55 -12.70
C ILE A 5 -5.60 13.34 -11.84
N ILE A 6 -6.80 13.60 -12.37
CA ILE A 6 -8.07 13.37 -11.67
C ILE A 6 -8.23 11.90 -11.28
N TYR A 7 -7.93 10.96 -12.17
CA TYR A 7 -7.98 9.53 -11.83
C TYR A 7 -6.98 9.15 -10.74
N LEU A 8 -5.76 9.68 -10.79
CA LEU A 8 -4.77 9.42 -9.75
C LEU A 8 -5.20 10.00 -8.39
N LEU A 9 -5.75 11.22 -8.38
CA LEU A 9 -6.32 11.83 -7.19
C LEU A 9 -7.49 11.01 -6.63
N ALA A 10 -8.35 10.46 -7.50
CA ALA A 10 -9.44 9.59 -7.09
C ALA A 10 -8.94 8.28 -6.46
N VAL A 11 -7.89 7.67 -7.03
CA VAL A 11 -7.23 6.49 -6.43
C VAL A 11 -6.67 6.82 -5.05
N GLN A 12 -5.93 7.93 -4.92
CA GLN A 12 -5.33 8.31 -3.65
C GLN A 12 -6.39 8.67 -2.61
N GLY A 13 -7.40 9.45 -3.00
CA GLY A 13 -8.55 9.76 -2.15
C GLY A 13 -9.24 8.48 -1.66
N GLY A 14 -9.51 7.52 -2.55
CA GLY A 14 -10.06 6.22 -2.18
C GLY A 14 -9.15 5.44 -1.21
N ASN A 15 -7.83 5.46 -1.42
CA ASN A 15 -6.89 4.79 -0.54
C ASN A 15 -6.90 5.34 0.90
N TYR A 16 -7.32 6.58 1.12
CA TYR A 16 -7.48 7.16 2.46
C TYR A 16 -8.92 7.04 2.99
N ILE A 17 -9.91 7.38 2.17
CA ILE A 17 -11.32 7.45 2.57
C ILE A 17 -11.86 6.06 2.94
N PHE A 18 -11.62 5.03 2.13
CA PHE A 18 -12.20 3.71 2.39
C PHE A 18 -11.66 3.08 3.68
N PRO A 19 -10.34 3.09 3.96
CA PRO A 19 -9.86 2.66 5.27
C PRO A 19 -10.41 3.48 6.43
N LEU A 20 -10.60 4.79 6.30
CA LEU A 20 -11.21 5.60 7.37
C LEU A 20 -12.67 5.22 7.65
N ILE A 21 -13.39 4.72 6.65
CA ILE A 21 -14.76 4.20 6.83
C ILE A 21 -14.74 2.84 7.54
N THR A 22 -13.87 1.93 7.12
CA THR A 22 -13.87 0.55 7.65
C THR A 22 -13.09 0.40 8.96
N LEU A 23 -12.11 1.27 9.21
CA LEU A 23 -11.21 1.19 10.37
C LEU A 23 -11.97 1.24 11.70
N PRO A 24 -12.83 2.24 11.99
CA PRO A 24 -13.56 2.29 13.27
C PRO A 24 -14.41 1.04 13.50
N TYR A 25 -15.00 0.52 12.43
CA TYR A 25 -15.83 -0.69 12.49
C TYR A 25 -15.00 -1.95 12.78
N LEU A 26 -13.96 -2.21 11.99
CA LEU A 26 -13.12 -3.41 12.12
C LEU A 26 -12.39 -3.45 13.46
N VAL A 27 -11.90 -2.30 13.94
CA VAL A 27 -11.21 -2.19 15.23
C VAL A 27 -12.16 -2.57 16.37
N ARG A 28 -13.42 -2.13 16.32
CA ARG A 28 -14.42 -2.46 17.34
C ARG A 28 -14.87 -3.91 17.28
N VAL A 29 -15.17 -4.41 16.08
CA VAL A 29 -15.74 -5.74 15.86
C VAL A 29 -14.74 -6.86 16.11
N LEU A 30 -13.48 -6.68 15.70
CA LEU A 30 -12.43 -7.68 15.85
C LEU A 30 -11.72 -7.61 17.20
N GLU A 31 -11.97 -6.55 17.99
CA GLU A 31 -11.32 -6.28 19.26
C GLU A 31 -9.78 -6.16 19.14
N PRO A 32 -9.05 -5.77 20.20
CA PRO A 32 -7.59 -5.58 20.12
C PRO A 32 -6.83 -6.81 19.63
N THR A 33 -7.20 -8.00 20.10
CA THR A 33 -6.52 -9.25 19.73
C THR A 33 -6.76 -9.60 18.26
N GLY A 34 -8.00 -9.61 17.80
CA GLY A 34 -8.33 -9.96 16.41
C GLY A 34 -7.81 -8.91 15.43
N TYR A 35 -7.96 -7.63 15.74
CA TYR A 35 -7.41 -6.54 14.93
C TYR A 35 -5.87 -6.55 14.89
N GLY A 36 -5.23 -6.96 15.98
CA GLY A 36 -3.79 -7.18 16.03
C GLY A 36 -3.32 -8.31 15.12
N ILE A 37 -4.01 -9.45 15.12
CA ILE A 37 -3.72 -10.55 14.20
C ILE A 37 -3.93 -10.10 12.74
N TYR A 38 -5.05 -9.43 12.46
CA TYR A 38 -5.36 -8.86 11.14
C TYR A 38 -4.23 -7.94 10.66
N GLY A 39 -3.85 -6.96 11.48
CA GLY A 39 -2.88 -5.96 11.11
C GLY A 39 -1.45 -6.50 11.00
N TYR A 40 -1.04 -7.38 11.92
CA TYR A 40 0.26 -8.06 11.84
C TYR A 40 0.37 -8.91 10.57
N SER A 41 -0.68 -9.65 10.22
CA SER A 41 -0.73 -10.46 9.01
C SER A 41 -0.44 -9.59 7.77
N PHE A 42 -1.14 -8.46 7.62
CA PHE A 42 -0.91 -7.57 6.47
C PHE A 42 0.44 -6.85 6.52
N ALA A 43 0.96 -6.50 7.71
CA ALA A 43 2.31 -5.94 7.83
C ALA A 43 3.37 -6.94 7.36
N LEU A 44 3.22 -8.23 7.69
CA LEU A 44 4.13 -9.28 7.26
C LEU A 44 4.05 -9.49 5.74
N ILE A 45 2.83 -9.59 5.22
CA ILE A 45 2.57 -9.72 3.79
C ILE A 45 3.09 -8.52 3.00
N GLN A 46 3.12 -7.32 3.58
CA GLN A 46 3.66 -6.13 2.92
C GLN A 46 5.15 -6.27 2.53
N TYR A 47 5.95 -7.02 3.29
CA TYR A 47 7.34 -7.33 2.89
C TYR A 47 7.40 -8.27 1.69
N PHE A 48 6.50 -9.24 1.59
CA PHE A 48 6.40 -10.08 0.40
C PHE A 48 5.93 -9.29 -0.82
N ILE A 49 4.99 -8.35 -0.64
CA ILE A 49 4.59 -7.41 -1.71
C ILE A 49 5.79 -6.55 -2.14
N LEU A 50 6.57 -6.03 -1.20
CA LEU A 50 7.80 -5.28 -1.51
C LEU A 50 8.78 -6.11 -2.36
N LEU A 51 8.99 -7.38 -2.01
CA LEU A 51 9.86 -8.28 -2.77
C LEU A 51 9.31 -8.54 -4.18
N VAL A 52 8.01 -8.80 -4.30
CA VAL A 52 7.36 -9.05 -5.59
C VAL A 52 7.36 -7.79 -6.47
N ASP A 53 7.16 -6.61 -5.88
CA ASP A 53 7.20 -5.36 -6.63
C ASP A 53 8.61 -5.00 -7.08
N TYR A 54 9.67 -5.38 -6.36
CA TYR A 54 11.10 -5.27 -6.74
C TYR A 54 11.54 -3.92 -7.37
N GLY A 55 10.79 -2.84 -7.17
CA GLY A 55 11.01 -1.55 -7.83
C GLY A 55 10.37 -1.38 -9.22
N PHE A 56 9.63 -2.38 -9.73
CA PHE A 56 8.91 -2.32 -11.00
C PHE A 56 7.84 -1.23 -11.06
N ASN A 57 7.32 -0.78 -9.92
CA ASN A 57 6.43 0.38 -9.86
C ASN A 57 7.09 1.69 -10.33
N TYR A 58 8.42 1.73 -10.48
CA TYR A 58 9.17 2.88 -10.99
C TYR A 58 9.87 2.58 -12.32
N SER A 59 10.58 1.45 -12.42
CA SER A 59 11.35 1.10 -13.62
C SER A 59 10.46 0.75 -14.81
N ALA A 60 9.35 0.04 -14.58
CA ALA A 60 8.50 -0.44 -15.66
C ALA A 60 7.68 0.68 -16.34
N PRO A 61 7.04 1.62 -15.62
CA PRO A 61 6.38 2.76 -16.27
C PRO A 61 7.32 3.54 -17.17
N LYS A 62 8.57 3.76 -16.73
CA LYS A 62 9.62 4.40 -17.56
C LYS A 62 9.89 3.59 -18.82
N ALA A 63 10.21 2.29 -18.71
CA ALA A 63 10.52 1.44 -19.84
C ALA A 63 9.36 1.33 -20.86
N ILE A 64 8.12 1.25 -20.37
CA ILE A 64 6.91 1.17 -21.20
C ILE A 64 6.63 2.50 -21.90
N SER A 65 6.82 3.63 -21.21
CA SER A 65 6.62 4.96 -21.80
C SER A 65 7.56 5.21 -22.98
N LEU A 66 8.82 4.75 -22.89
CA LEU A 66 9.82 4.85 -23.96
C LEU A 66 9.48 3.96 -25.17
N ASN A 67 8.71 2.88 -24.95
CA ASN A 67 8.34 1.91 -25.97
C ASN A 67 6.85 1.98 -26.36
N ARG A 68 6.14 3.06 -26.04
CA ARG A 68 4.66 3.16 -26.11
C ARG A 68 4.02 2.78 -27.46
N TYR A 69 4.78 2.92 -28.54
CA TYR A 69 4.33 2.62 -29.90
C TYR A 69 4.75 1.24 -30.41
N ASN A 70 5.59 0.51 -29.67
CA ASN A 70 6.02 -0.84 -30.01
C ASN A 70 5.35 -1.86 -29.08
N ASN A 71 4.27 -2.47 -29.55
CA ASN A 71 3.48 -3.42 -28.76
C ASN A 71 4.30 -4.67 -28.37
N ASP A 72 5.24 -5.12 -29.19
CA ASP A 72 6.04 -6.31 -28.89
C ASP A 72 7.01 -6.04 -27.74
N ASN A 73 7.65 -4.85 -27.72
CA ASN A 73 8.49 -4.45 -26.60
C ASN A 73 7.69 -4.33 -25.29
N ILE A 74 6.50 -3.72 -25.35
CA ILE A 74 5.62 -3.59 -24.17
C ILE A 74 5.19 -4.97 -23.67
N SER A 75 4.83 -5.87 -24.59
CA SER A 75 4.43 -7.25 -24.29
C SER A 75 5.58 -8.05 -23.67
N SER A 76 6.79 -7.88 -24.19
CA SER A 76 8.01 -8.51 -23.66
C SER A 76 8.28 -8.01 -22.25
N ILE A 77 8.26 -6.69 -22.00
CA ILE A 77 8.37 -6.13 -20.65
C ILE A 77 7.28 -6.70 -19.74
N PHE A 78 6.04 -6.75 -20.21
CA PHE A 78 4.91 -7.18 -19.42
C PHE A 78 5.06 -8.63 -18.94
N TRP A 79 5.26 -9.56 -19.86
CA TRP A 79 5.35 -10.98 -19.54
C TRP A 79 6.60 -11.33 -18.74
N ASN A 80 7.73 -10.67 -18.99
CA ASN A 80 8.94 -10.87 -18.17
C ASN A 80 8.75 -10.38 -16.73
N ILE A 81 8.11 -9.23 -16.51
CA ILE A 81 7.80 -8.75 -15.15
C ILE A 81 6.83 -9.70 -14.45
N VAL A 82 5.75 -10.11 -15.13
CA VAL A 82 4.78 -11.06 -14.56
C VAL A 82 5.46 -12.37 -14.17
N ALA A 83 6.35 -12.90 -15.02
CA ALA A 83 7.10 -14.11 -14.72
C ALA A 83 8.02 -13.94 -13.50
N ILE A 84 8.78 -12.84 -13.43
CA ILE A 84 9.61 -12.53 -12.24
C ILE A 84 8.74 -12.48 -10.99
N LYS A 85 7.62 -11.76 -11.03
CA LYS A 85 6.69 -11.63 -9.91
C LYS A 85 6.16 -12.98 -9.44
N ILE A 86 5.80 -13.89 -10.36
CA ILE A 86 5.33 -15.24 -10.05
C ILE A 86 6.44 -16.08 -9.41
N ILE A 87 7.68 -15.99 -9.90
CA ILE A 87 8.83 -16.71 -9.33
C ILE A 87 9.08 -16.21 -7.89
N ILE A 88 9.16 -14.89 -7.69
CA ILE A 88 9.39 -14.30 -6.36
C ILE A 88 8.25 -14.65 -5.40
N ALA A 89 6.99 -14.58 -5.85
CA ALA A 89 5.84 -14.94 -5.01
C ALA A 89 5.81 -16.44 -4.68
N SER A 90 6.23 -17.32 -5.59
CA SER A 90 6.35 -18.75 -5.30
C SER A 90 7.42 -19.01 -4.25
N ILE A 91 8.60 -18.38 -4.39
CA ILE A 91 9.67 -18.47 -3.39
C ILE A 91 9.20 -17.89 -2.05
N GLY A 92 8.52 -16.75 -2.07
CA GLY A 92 7.97 -16.11 -0.87
C GLY A 92 6.97 -17.00 -0.12
N PHE A 93 6.13 -17.73 -0.85
CA PHE A 93 5.17 -18.66 -0.25
C PHE A 93 5.88 -19.84 0.45
N ILE A 94 6.94 -20.37 -0.16
CA ILE A 94 7.78 -21.42 0.44
C ILE A 94 8.47 -20.90 1.70
N VAL A 95 9.05 -19.70 1.65
CA VAL A 95 9.68 -19.06 2.80
C VAL A 95 8.69 -18.85 3.94
N LEU A 96 7.49 -18.34 3.65
CA LEU A 96 6.44 -18.15 4.65
C LEU A 96 6.01 -19.49 5.28
N SER A 97 5.87 -20.53 4.46
CA SER A 97 5.55 -21.87 4.94
C SER A 97 6.62 -22.43 5.86
N PHE A 98 7.89 -22.22 5.51
CA PHE A 98 9.02 -22.62 6.35
C PHE A 98 9.04 -21.87 7.69
N ILE A 99 8.79 -20.56 7.70
CA ILE A 99 8.71 -19.73 8.91
C ILE A 99 7.68 -20.28 9.91
N PHE A 100 6.51 -20.69 9.42
CA PHE A 100 5.48 -21.30 10.26
C PHE A 100 5.82 -22.73 10.67
N MET A 101 6.46 -23.52 9.80
CA MET A 101 6.89 -24.89 10.12
C MET A 101 7.87 -24.92 11.30
N VAL A 102 8.77 -23.94 11.39
CA VAL A 102 9.74 -23.82 12.50
C VAL A 102 9.19 -23.05 13.70
N ASN A 103 7.90 -22.69 13.71
CA ASN A 103 7.25 -21.92 14.76
C ASN A 103 7.94 -20.59 15.10
N PHE A 104 8.56 -19.92 14.11
CA PHE A 104 9.23 -18.63 14.33
C PHE A 104 8.23 -17.51 14.67
N ILE A 105 6.97 -17.65 14.25
CA ILE A 105 5.90 -16.67 14.46
C ILE A 105 4.73 -17.34 15.19
N ASN A 106 4.32 -16.76 16.31
CA ASN A 106 3.19 -17.24 17.11
C ASN A 106 1.88 -16.54 16.74
N TYR A 107 1.48 -16.62 15.47
CA TYR A 107 0.21 -16.11 14.95
C TYR A 107 -0.54 -17.22 14.19
N PRO A 108 -1.87 -17.15 14.06
CA PRO A 108 -2.62 -18.16 13.33
C PRO A 108 -2.18 -18.24 11.86
N SER A 109 -1.52 -19.32 11.48
CA SER A 109 -0.97 -19.51 10.13
C SER A 109 -2.05 -19.41 9.05
N SER A 110 -3.23 -19.98 9.30
CA SER A 110 -4.39 -19.91 8.39
C SER A 110 -4.74 -18.48 8.01
N ILE A 111 -4.74 -17.55 8.98
CA ILE A 111 -5.05 -16.14 8.75
C ILE A 111 -3.95 -15.46 7.92
N VAL A 112 -2.69 -15.75 8.21
CA VAL A 112 -1.56 -15.18 7.45
C VAL A 112 -1.53 -15.70 6.01
N PHE A 113 -1.84 -16.97 5.79
CA PHE A 113 -1.97 -17.52 4.43
C PHE A 113 -3.15 -16.91 3.66
N LEU A 114 -4.27 -16.63 4.32
CA LEU A 114 -5.36 -15.85 3.71
C LEU A 114 -4.92 -14.43 3.34
N ALA A 115 -4.08 -13.79 4.18
CA ALA A 115 -3.51 -12.49 3.87
C ALA A 115 -2.57 -12.55 2.65
N TYR A 116 -1.85 -13.66 2.45
CA TYR A 116 -0.94 -13.88 1.32
C TYR A 116 -1.62 -13.80 -0.06
N LEU A 117 -2.94 -14.03 -0.14
CA LEU A 117 -3.72 -13.81 -1.35
C LEU A 117 -3.57 -12.38 -1.91
N THR A 118 -3.26 -11.40 -1.06
CA THR A 118 -2.95 -10.02 -1.48
C THR A 118 -1.74 -9.96 -2.43
N VAL A 119 -0.74 -10.81 -2.21
CA VAL A 119 0.45 -10.92 -3.08
C VAL A 119 0.02 -11.35 -4.48
N LEU A 120 -0.83 -12.37 -4.58
CA LEU A 120 -1.36 -12.84 -5.87
C LEU A 120 -2.19 -11.76 -6.56
N GLY A 121 -3.02 -11.03 -5.82
CA GLY A 121 -3.76 -9.89 -6.34
C GLY A 121 -2.84 -8.76 -6.84
N ASN A 122 -1.70 -8.51 -6.17
CA ASN A 122 -0.71 -7.52 -6.63
C ASN A 122 -0.05 -7.93 -7.97
N ILE A 123 0.14 -9.22 -8.23
CA ILE A 123 0.61 -9.71 -9.53
C ILE A 123 -0.47 -9.50 -10.60
N ALA A 124 -1.72 -9.85 -10.28
CA ALA A 124 -2.85 -9.77 -11.19
C ALA A 124 -3.26 -8.33 -11.54
N TYR A 125 -2.83 -7.34 -10.75
CA TYR A 125 -3.18 -5.94 -10.91
C TYR A 125 -1.98 -5.10 -11.39
N PRO A 126 -1.70 -5.03 -12.72
CA PRO A 126 -0.49 -4.43 -13.28
C PRO A 126 -0.58 -2.89 -13.36
N VAL A 127 -0.64 -2.22 -12.20
CA VAL A 127 -0.70 -0.75 -12.09
C VAL A 127 0.39 -0.07 -12.92
N TRP A 128 1.62 -0.59 -12.86
CA TRP A 128 2.78 -0.08 -13.59
C TRP A 128 2.60 -0.05 -15.11
N LEU A 129 1.84 -1.00 -15.69
CA LEU A 129 1.56 -1.02 -17.12
C LEU A 129 0.64 0.13 -17.52
N PHE A 130 -0.47 0.28 -16.80
CA PHE A 130 -1.41 1.37 -17.05
C PHE A 130 -0.77 2.74 -16.83
N GLN A 131 0.16 2.84 -15.86
CA GLN A 131 0.94 4.05 -15.64
C GLN A 131 1.83 4.37 -16.84
N GLY A 132 2.61 3.41 -17.34
CA GLY A 132 3.48 3.60 -18.52
C GLY A 132 2.71 3.91 -19.81
N LEU A 133 1.48 3.40 -19.95
CA LEU A 133 0.60 3.70 -21.08
C LEU A 133 -0.22 4.99 -20.91
N GLU A 134 -0.15 5.64 -19.75
CA GLU A 134 -0.97 6.77 -19.32
C GLU A 134 -2.48 6.50 -19.37
N LYS A 135 -2.89 5.27 -19.05
CA LYS A 135 -4.29 4.82 -19.01
C LYS A 135 -4.77 4.67 -17.57
N MET A 136 -4.69 5.77 -16.80
CA MET A 136 -5.00 5.80 -15.37
C MET A 136 -6.44 5.46 -15.03
N ALA A 137 -7.37 5.59 -15.99
CA ALA A 137 -8.76 5.19 -15.82
C ALA A 137 -8.92 3.71 -15.42
N GLY A 138 -8.13 2.82 -16.02
CA GLY A 138 -8.16 1.38 -15.68
C GLY A 138 -7.75 1.13 -14.22
N ILE A 139 -6.73 1.85 -13.74
CA ILE A 139 -6.30 1.78 -12.33
C ILE A 139 -7.42 2.30 -11.42
N ALA A 140 -7.92 3.50 -11.71
CA ALA A 140 -8.89 4.16 -10.85
C ALA A 140 -10.20 3.40 -10.73
N ILE A 141 -10.78 3.00 -11.88
CA ILE A 141 -12.07 2.32 -11.90
C ILE A 141 -11.96 0.95 -11.23
N SER A 142 -10.95 0.15 -11.58
CA SER A 142 -10.74 -1.16 -10.97
C SER A 142 -10.60 -1.08 -9.45
N MET A 143 -9.72 -0.20 -8.95
CA MET A 143 -9.47 -0.09 -7.52
C MET A 143 -10.68 0.46 -6.74
N LEU A 144 -11.36 1.47 -7.27
CA LEU A 144 -12.50 2.08 -6.59
C LEU A 144 -13.68 1.10 -6.49
N ILE A 145 -13.99 0.38 -7.58
CA ILE A 145 -15.04 -0.64 -7.56
C ILE A 145 -14.71 -1.73 -6.55
N SER A 146 -13.49 -2.26 -6.58
CA SER A 146 -13.02 -3.27 -5.63
C SER A 146 -13.13 -2.83 -4.17
N ARG A 147 -12.77 -1.58 -3.87
CA ARG A 147 -12.90 -1.03 -2.51
C ARG A 147 -14.35 -0.84 -2.10
N ILE A 148 -15.23 -0.37 -2.99
CA ILE A 148 -16.66 -0.22 -2.70
C ILE A 148 -17.27 -1.59 -2.37
N ILE A 149 -17.00 -2.61 -3.18
CA ILE A 149 -17.45 -3.98 -2.93
C ILE A 149 -16.91 -4.49 -1.59
N SER A 150 -15.61 -4.29 -1.32
CA SER A 150 -15.00 -4.71 -0.07
C SER A 150 -15.62 -4.03 1.15
N VAL A 151 -15.85 -2.72 1.13
CA VAL A 151 -16.50 -1.99 2.22
C VAL A 151 -17.91 -2.55 2.47
N PHE A 152 -18.69 -2.74 1.41
CA PHE A 152 -20.03 -3.32 1.52
C PHE A 152 -19.98 -4.73 2.14
N LEU A 153 -19.09 -5.60 1.66
CA LEU A 153 -18.92 -6.96 2.19
C LEU A 153 -18.42 -6.95 3.64
N THR A 154 -17.53 -6.03 4.02
CA THR A 154 -17.05 -5.91 5.40
C THR A 154 -18.20 -5.65 6.36
N PHE A 155 -19.05 -4.67 6.08
CA PHE A 155 -20.21 -4.39 6.93
C PHE A 155 -21.27 -5.49 6.89
N LEU A 156 -21.38 -6.24 5.80
CA LEU A 156 -22.37 -7.30 5.66
C LEU A 156 -21.95 -8.59 6.37
N LEU A 157 -20.67 -8.98 6.27
CA LEU A 157 -20.19 -10.33 6.62
C LEU A 157 -19.30 -10.39 7.86
N VAL A 158 -18.75 -9.27 8.35
CA VAL A 158 -17.87 -9.26 9.53
C VAL A 158 -18.63 -8.69 10.71
N LYS A 159 -19.15 -9.54 11.58
CA LYS A 159 -20.04 -9.15 12.69
C LYS A 159 -19.41 -9.29 14.06
N ASP A 160 -18.49 -10.23 14.23
CA ASP A 160 -17.76 -10.43 15.47
C ASP A 160 -16.33 -10.94 15.24
N VAL A 161 -15.60 -11.19 16.34
CA VAL A 161 -14.21 -11.63 16.33
C VAL A 161 -13.98 -12.97 15.61
N ASN A 162 -14.98 -13.85 15.54
CA ASN A 162 -14.89 -15.12 14.84
C ASN A 162 -14.83 -14.93 13.32
N ASP A 163 -15.29 -13.79 12.81
CA ASP A 163 -15.25 -13.43 11.38
C ASP A 163 -13.88 -12.87 10.96
N LEU A 164 -12.84 -12.97 11.79
CA LEU A 164 -11.48 -12.51 11.46
C LEU A 164 -10.97 -13.05 10.12
N ALA A 165 -11.18 -14.35 9.85
CA ALA A 165 -10.78 -14.97 8.58
C ALA A 165 -11.51 -14.31 7.39
N MET A 166 -12.81 -14.01 7.55
CA MET A 166 -13.61 -13.32 6.54
C MET A 166 -13.12 -11.89 6.32
N ALA A 167 -12.80 -11.16 7.40
CA ALA A 167 -12.25 -9.80 7.32
C ALA A 167 -10.93 -9.77 6.54
N VAL A 168 -10.02 -10.72 6.81
CA VAL A 168 -8.75 -10.85 6.09
C VAL A 168 -8.99 -11.24 4.63
N LEU A 169 -9.89 -12.19 4.35
CA LEU A 169 -10.22 -12.60 2.99
C LEU A 169 -10.78 -11.43 2.17
N ILE A 170 -11.72 -10.67 2.72
CA ILE A 170 -12.30 -9.48 2.08
C ILE A 170 -11.20 -8.47 1.76
N GLN A 171 -10.32 -8.17 2.72
CA GLN A 171 -9.21 -7.24 2.52
C GLN A 171 -8.24 -7.71 1.44
N SER A 172 -7.84 -8.99 1.45
CA SER A 172 -6.97 -9.58 0.42
C SER A 172 -7.61 -9.59 -0.97
N SER A 173 -8.94 -9.72 -1.03
CA SER A 173 -9.69 -9.77 -2.30
C SER A 173 -9.71 -8.45 -3.05
N ILE A 174 -9.40 -7.32 -2.40
CA ILE A 174 -9.40 -5.99 -3.04
C ILE A 174 -8.47 -5.97 -4.26
N THR A 175 -7.24 -6.45 -4.12
CA THR A 175 -6.26 -6.45 -5.21
C THR A 175 -6.59 -7.51 -6.27
N ILE A 176 -7.16 -8.65 -5.87
CA ILE A 176 -7.60 -9.69 -6.79
C ILE A 176 -8.75 -9.18 -7.68
N THR A 177 -9.80 -8.64 -7.07
CA THR A 177 -10.94 -8.08 -7.80
C THR A 177 -10.49 -6.92 -8.70
N ALA A 178 -9.58 -6.06 -8.24
CA ALA A 178 -9.06 -4.96 -9.04
C ALA A 178 -8.25 -5.49 -10.23
N GLY A 179 -7.45 -6.55 -10.00
CA GLY A 179 -6.74 -7.28 -11.03
C GLY A 179 -7.67 -7.82 -12.10
N VAL A 180 -8.72 -8.55 -11.70
CA VAL A 180 -9.74 -9.10 -12.62
C VAL A 180 -10.39 -7.99 -13.44
N ILE A 181 -10.85 -6.90 -12.80
CA ILE A 181 -11.46 -5.76 -13.52
C ILE A 181 -10.43 -5.13 -14.48
N SER A 182 -9.17 -5.01 -14.07
CA SER A 182 -8.11 -4.43 -14.89
C SER A 182 -7.77 -5.27 -16.12
N ILE A 183 -7.94 -6.59 -16.07
CA ILE A 183 -7.73 -7.48 -17.22
C ILE A 183 -8.73 -7.16 -18.33
N PHE A 184 -9.99 -6.86 -18.01
CA PHE A 184 -10.96 -6.43 -19.02
C PHE A 184 -10.53 -5.13 -19.72
N PHE A 185 -10.02 -4.15 -18.96
CA PHE A 185 -9.42 -2.94 -19.53
C PHE A 185 -8.20 -3.28 -20.39
N LEU A 186 -7.34 -4.18 -19.93
CA LEU A 186 -6.13 -4.58 -20.65
C LEU A 186 -6.46 -5.19 -22.02
N ILE A 187 -7.41 -6.11 -22.07
CA ILE A 187 -7.89 -6.73 -23.32
C ILE A 187 -8.44 -5.66 -24.27
N SER A 188 -9.21 -4.69 -23.74
CA SER A 188 -9.75 -3.60 -24.56
C SER A 188 -8.69 -2.69 -25.18
N LEU A 189 -7.51 -2.58 -24.56
CA LEU A 189 -6.41 -1.76 -25.06
C LEU A 189 -5.71 -2.37 -26.29
N ARG A 190 -5.79 -3.70 -26.49
CA ARG A 190 -5.10 -4.44 -27.57
C ARG A 190 -3.61 -4.09 -27.70
N LYS A 191 -2.96 -3.88 -26.56
CA LYS A 191 -1.54 -3.47 -26.47
C LYS A 191 -0.59 -4.60 -26.12
N ILE A 192 -1.11 -5.69 -25.56
CA ILE A 192 -0.33 -6.83 -25.09
C ILE A 192 -0.63 -8.04 -25.97
N ASN A 193 0.41 -8.55 -26.62
CA ASN A 193 0.44 -9.84 -27.28
C ASN A 193 1.12 -10.86 -26.36
N TRP A 194 0.88 -12.15 -26.57
CA TRP A 194 1.64 -13.17 -25.87
C TRP A 194 3.09 -13.18 -26.35
N ILE A 195 4.03 -13.11 -25.40
CA ILE A 195 5.47 -13.27 -25.65
C ILE A 195 6.05 -14.13 -24.54
N MET A 196 6.80 -15.17 -24.91
CA MET A 196 7.47 -16.03 -23.94
C MET A 196 8.52 -15.22 -23.16
N PRO A 197 8.48 -15.22 -21.81
CA PRO A 197 9.53 -14.63 -20.99
C PRO A 197 10.90 -15.23 -21.29
N SER A 198 11.95 -14.42 -21.28
CA SER A 198 13.32 -14.87 -21.50
C SER A 198 14.20 -14.55 -20.30
N PHE A 199 15.08 -15.48 -19.94
CA PHE A 199 15.97 -15.30 -18.79
C PHE A 199 16.84 -14.05 -18.91
N THR A 200 17.35 -13.77 -20.12
CA THR A 200 18.15 -12.58 -20.40
C THR A 200 17.37 -11.30 -20.10
N LYS A 201 16.10 -11.20 -20.54
CA LYS A 201 15.30 -10.00 -20.30
C LYS A 201 14.87 -9.87 -18.84
N MET A 202 14.57 -10.98 -18.18
CA MET A 202 14.28 -10.97 -16.74
C MET A 202 15.47 -10.44 -15.93
N LYS A 203 16.69 -10.89 -16.27
CA LYS A 203 17.92 -10.43 -15.60
C LYS A 203 18.14 -8.92 -15.80
N GLU A 204 17.95 -8.42 -17.01
CA GLU A 204 18.04 -6.98 -17.31
C GLU A 204 17.06 -6.17 -16.44
N LEU A 205 15.79 -6.57 -16.40
CA LEU A 205 14.75 -5.89 -15.63
C LEU A 205 15.03 -5.89 -14.11
N ILE A 206 15.59 -6.98 -13.58
CA ILE A 206 16.01 -7.07 -12.18
C ILE A 206 17.16 -6.10 -11.90
N ILE A 207 18.18 -6.05 -12.77
CA ILE A 207 19.31 -5.13 -12.62
C ILE A 207 18.83 -3.67 -12.64
N ASP A 208 17.96 -3.33 -13.58
CA ASP A 208 17.38 -1.97 -13.70
C ASP A 208 16.53 -1.58 -12.48
N GLY A 209 15.87 -2.56 -11.85
CA GLY A 209 15.04 -2.37 -10.67
C GLY A 209 15.81 -2.20 -9.36
N TRP A 210 17.07 -2.63 -9.30
CA TRP A 210 17.82 -2.79 -8.05
C TRP A 210 17.85 -1.53 -7.16
N HIS A 211 18.18 -0.37 -7.73
CA HIS A 211 18.25 0.87 -6.97
C HIS A 211 16.88 1.32 -6.43
N TYR A 212 15.80 1.07 -7.18
CA TYR A 212 14.44 1.34 -6.73
C TYR A 212 14.00 0.36 -5.64
N PHE A 213 14.39 -0.91 -5.75
CA PHE A 213 14.16 -1.92 -4.72
C PHE A 213 14.84 -1.52 -3.41
N ILE A 214 16.14 -1.24 -3.42
CA ILE A 214 16.89 -0.85 -2.21
C ILE A 214 16.29 0.41 -1.57
N SER A 215 15.93 1.40 -2.37
CA SER A 215 15.28 2.62 -1.87
C SER A 215 13.92 2.31 -1.20
N SER A 216 13.10 1.47 -1.83
CA SER A 216 11.78 1.08 -1.30
C SER A 216 11.90 0.18 -0.07
N ALA A 217 12.92 -0.69 -0.02
CA ALA A 217 13.21 -1.54 1.11
C ALA A 217 13.67 -0.71 2.32
N ALA A 218 14.55 0.27 2.10
CA ALA A 218 14.97 1.21 3.14
C ALA A 218 13.78 1.97 3.73
N ILE A 219 12.83 2.42 2.90
CA ILE A 219 11.58 3.05 3.37
C ILE A 219 10.73 2.08 4.19
N SER A 220 10.56 0.85 3.70
CA SER A 220 9.74 -0.17 4.38
C SER A 220 10.32 -0.54 5.74
N LEU A 221 11.65 -0.54 5.89
CA LEU A 221 12.32 -0.85 7.15
C LEU A 221 11.94 0.08 8.29
N TYR A 222 11.80 1.39 8.08
CA TYR A 222 11.41 2.29 9.17
C TYR A 222 9.90 2.53 9.27
N THR A 223 9.12 2.19 8.24
CA THR A 223 7.67 2.42 8.21
C THR A 223 6.85 1.20 8.63
N THR A 224 7.32 -0.02 8.34
CA THR A 224 6.54 -1.26 8.53
C THR A 224 7.15 -2.18 9.60
N SER A 225 8.45 -2.07 9.89
CA SER A 225 9.12 -2.98 10.84
C SER A 225 8.63 -2.84 12.27
N ALA A 226 8.14 -1.66 12.68
CA ALA A 226 7.65 -1.44 14.04
C ALA A 226 6.57 -2.45 14.42
N THR A 227 5.60 -2.69 13.52
CA THR A 227 4.54 -3.69 13.70
C THR A 227 5.08 -5.12 13.77
N ILE A 228 6.06 -5.46 12.92
CA ILE A 228 6.66 -6.81 12.89
C ILE A 228 7.46 -7.08 14.16
N ILE A 229 8.32 -6.15 14.55
CA ILE A 229 9.14 -6.23 15.75
C ILE A 229 8.23 -6.38 16.96
N LEU A 230 7.20 -5.52 17.10
CA LEU A 230 6.23 -5.64 18.17
C LEU A 230 5.53 -7.00 18.16
N GLY A 231 5.13 -7.53 17.01
CA GLY A 231 4.46 -8.83 16.96
C GLY A 231 5.37 -10.02 17.29
N ILE A 232 6.68 -9.91 17.11
CA ILE A 232 7.63 -10.97 17.53
C ILE A 232 7.82 -10.93 19.06
N PHE A 233 7.94 -9.74 19.64
CA PHE A 233 8.29 -9.57 21.06
C PHE A 233 7.07 -9.45 22.00
N THR A 234 5.88 -9.21 21.47
CA THR A 234 4.66 -8.94 22.25
C THR A 234 3.48 -9.76 21.72
N GLY A 235 2.35 -9.69 22.43
CA GLY A 235 1.13 -10.39 22.02
C GLY A 235 0.30 -9.63 20.98
N PRO A 236 -0.65 -10.31 20.30
CA PRO A 236 -1.48 -9.69 19.28
C PRO A 236 -2.29 -8.49 19.77
N ALA A 237 -2.77 -8.49 21.02
CA ALA A 237 -3.50 -7.35 21.58
C ALA A 237 -2.67 -6.06 21.60
N THR A 238 -1.41 -6.13 22.03
CA THR A 238 -0.48 -4.99 22.04
C THR A 238 -0.23 -4.47 20.64
N VAL A 239 -0.07 -5.38 19.67
CA VAL A 239 0.04 -5.02 18.25
C VAL A 239 -1.23 -4.34 17.76
N GLY A 240 -2.41 -4.82 18.17
CA GLY A 240 -3.70 -4.20 17.85
C GLY A 240 -3.79 -2.76 18.33
N TYR A 241 -3.38 -2.49 19.57
CA TYR A 241 -3.33 -1.12 20.10
C TYR A 241 -2.37 -0.22 19.34
N PHE A 242 -1.16 -0.73 19.07
CA PHE A 242 -0.17 0.01 18.30
C PHE A 242 -0.69 0.37 16.91
N ILE A 243 -1.21 -0.61 16.16
CA ILE A 243 -1.70 -0.39 14.80
C ILE A 243 -2.88 0.59 14.81
N ALA A 244 -3.80 0.48 15.76
CA ALA A 244 -4.94 1.39 15.86
C ALA A 244 -4.48 2.86 16.05
N ALA A 245 -3.52 3.11 16.95
CA ALA A 245 -2.92 4.43 17.13
C ALA A 245 -2.14 4.88 15.87
N ASP A 246 -1.33 3.99 15.31
CA ASP A 246 -0.49 4.23 14.13
C ASP A 246 -1.33 4.65 12.91
N LYS A 247 -2.52 4.07 12.72
CA LYS A 247 -3.44 4.43 11.64
C LYS A 247 -3.96 5.86 11.74
N ILE A 248 -4.21 6.37 12.95
CA ILE A 248 -4.58 7.77 13.17
C ILE A 248 -3.40 8.68 12.79
N ARG A 249 -2.19 8.34 13.26
CA ARG A 249 -0.97 9.08 12.90
C ARG A 249 -0.76 9.12 11.39
N LEU A 250 -0.87 7.99 10.71
CA LEU A 250 -0.71 7.89 9.26
C LEU A 250 -1.78 8.67 8.49
N ALA A 251 -3.02 8.68 8.97
CA ALA A 251 -4.09 9.48 8.36
C ALA A 251 -3.77 10.98 8.40
N LEU A 252 -3.25 11.48 9.53
CA LEU A 252 -2.81 12.87 9.66
C LEU A 252 -1.57 13.17 8.81
N GLN A 253 -0.59 12.26 8.79
CA GLN A 253 0.60 12.40 7.96
C GLN A 253 0.27 12.44 6.46
N GLY A 254 -0.78 11.73 6.03
CA GLY A 254 -1.24 11.70 4.65
C GLY A 254 -1.59 13.08 4.07
N ILE A 255 -1.93 14.05 4.92
CA ILE A 255 -2.25 15.44 4.53
C ILE A 255 -1.01 16.16 3.95
N ILE A 256 0.21 15.75 4.34
CA ILE A 256 1.46 16.35 3.88
C ILE A 256 1.73 16.06 2.39
N GLY A 257 1.44 14.83 1.95
CA GLY A 257 1.85 14.32 0.64
C GLY A 257 1.45 15.23 -0.53
N PRO A 258 0.16 15.61 -0.66
CA PRO A 258 -0.31 16.49 -1.74
C PRO A 258 0.37 17.86 -1.75
N VAL A 259 0.65 18.44 -0.58
CA VAL A 259 1.34 19.73 -0.46
C VAL A 259 2.74 19.63 -1.04
N THR A 260 3.50 18.63 -0.62
CA THR A 260 4.87 18.40 -1.12
C THR A 260 4.87 18.18 -2.63
N GLN A 261 3.92 17.38 -3.16
CA GLN A 261 3.81 17.13 -4.60
C GLN A 261 3.47 18.39 -5.41
N ALA A 262 2.64 19.29 -4.89
CA ALA A 262 2.29 20.54 -5.58
C ALA A 262 3.42 21.58 -5.54
N VAL A 263 4.14 21.66 -4.42
CA VAL A 263 5.18 22.68 -4.22
C VAL A 263 6.51 22.30 -4.89
N PHE A 264 6.87 21.02 -4.89
CA PHE A 264 8.20 20.56 -5.32
C PHE A 264 8.59 21.03 -6.73
N PRO A 265 7.76 20.89 -7.79
CA PRO A 265 8.13 21.35 -9.12
C PRO A 265 8.38 22.87 -9.19
N ARG A 266 7.60 23.64 -8.44
CA ARG A 266 7.70 25.11 -8.42
C ARG A 266 9.01 25.55 -7.76
N VAL A 267 9.38 24.92 -6.64
CA VAL A 267 10.63 25.22 -5.94
C VAL A 267 11.83 24.84 -6.81
N SER A 268 11.83 23.65 -7.42
CA SER A 268 12.93 23.20 -8.29
C SER A 268 13.13 24.12 -9.50
N TYR A 269 12.05 24.64 -10.09
CA TYR A 269 12.14 25.62 -11.17
C TYR A 269 12.77 26.94 -10.71
N ILE A 270 12.35 27.47 -9.56
CA ILE A 270 12.88 28.74 -9.05
C ILE A 270 14.34 28.60 -8.63
N ILE A 271 14.74 27.47 -8.02
CA ILE A 271 16.14 27.22 -7.64
C ILE A 271 17.08 27.25 -8.85
N LYS A 272 16.62 26.77 -10.01
CA LYS A 272 17.43 26.78 -11.24
C LYS A 272 17.78 28.20 -11.67
N ASP A 273 16.82 29.12 -11.62
CA ASP A 273 17.01 30.50 -12.11
C ASP A 273 17.54 31.44 -11.01
N ASN A 274 17.08 31.27 -9.77
CA ASN A 274 17.50 32.05 -8.61
C ASN A 274 17.54 31.17 -7.34
N PRO A 275 18.72 30.60 -7.00
CA PRO A 275 18.87 29.70 -5.86
C PRO A 275 18.44 30.30 -4.53
N GLU A 276 18.77 31.56 -4.25
CA GLU A 276 18.46 32.23 -2.98
C GLU A 276 16.94 32.38 -2.76
N ASN A 277 16.23 32.80 -3.81
CA ASN A 277 14.77 32.91 -3.77
C ASN A 277 14.11 31.53 -3.65
N GLY A 278 14.62 30.54 -4.39
CA GLY A 278 14.13 29.16 -4.31
C GLY A 278 14.26 28.57 -2.91
N ILE A 279 15.41 28.76 -2.26
CA ILE A 279 15.64 28.35 -0.87
C ILE A 279 14.73 29.11 0.10
N THR A 280 14.48 30.40 -0.13
CA THR A 280 13.58 31.20 0.72
C THR A 280 12.15 30.68 0.67
N ILE A 281 11.65 30.34 -0.52
CA ILE A 281 10.32 29.72 -0.69
C ILE A 281 10.28 28.34 -0.03
N ALA A 282 11.32 27.51 -0.21
CA ALA A 282 11.41 26.21 0.43
C ALA A 282 11.35 26.31 1.96
N LYS A 283 12.11 27.26 2.56
CA LYS A 283 12.06 27.56 4.00
C LYS A 283 10.67 28.02 4.45
N LYS A 284 9.98 28.85 3.64
CA LYS A 284 8.63 29.32 3.95
C LYS A 284 7.62 28.17 3.97
N VAL A 285 7.69 27.27 2.99
CA VAL A 285 6.84 26.07 2.92
C VAL A 285 7.14 25.14 4.08
N PHE A 286 8.42 24.90 4.37
CA PHE A 286 8.84 24.10 5.52
C PHE A 286 8.29 24.67 6.83
N LYS A 287 8.42 25.98 7.06
CA LYS A 287 7.88 26.64 8.25
C LYS A 287 6.36 26.49 8.35
N TRP A 288 5.64 26.65 7.25
CA TRP A 288 4.19 26.47 7.21
C TRP A 288 3.78 25.02 7.53
N GLN A 289 4.45 24.05 6.91
CA GLN A 289 4.21 22.63 7.15
C GLN A 289 4.53 22.24 8.60
N PHE A 290 5.66 22.71 9.13
CA PHE A 290 6.04 22.52 10.52
C PHE A 290 4.98 23.10 11.47
N THR A 291 4.51 24.33 11.21
CA THR A 291 3.50 24.99 12.05
C THR A 291 2.19 24.20 12.05
N ILE A 292 1.71 23.77 10.88
CA ILE A 292 0.48 22.98 10.79
C ILE A 292 0.63 21.63 11.49
N MET A 293 1.75 20.93 11.27
CA MET A 293 1.97 19.63 11.91
C MET A 293 2.12 19.76 13.41
N PHE A 294 2.77 20.81 13.90
CA PHE A 294 2.84 21.10 15.33
C PHE A 294 1.45 21.33 15.94
N ILE A 295 0.60 22.12 15.28
CA ILE A 295 -0.79 22.34 15.71
C ILE A 295 -1.57 21.03 15.69
N LEU A 296 -1.47 20.22 14.64
CA LEU A 296 -2.15 18.93 14.54
C LEU A 296 -1.68 17.94 15.60
N SER A 297 -0.37 17.88 15.88
CA SER A 297 0.19 17.06 16.95
C SER A 297 -0.30 17.51 18.32
N ALA A 298 -0.34 18.82 18.61
CA ALA A 298 -0.88 19.35 19.85
C ALA A 298 -2.38 19.02 19.99
N LEU A 299 -3.17 19.23 18.94
CA LEU A 299 -4.59 18.86 18.92
C LEU A 299 -4.79 17.37 19.15
N LEU A 300 -3.97 16.52 18.51
CA LEU A 300 -4.03 15.07 18.69
C LEU A 300 -3.71 14.67 20.14
N TYR A 301 -2.70 15.28 20.75
CA TYR A 301 -2.32 15.00 22.14
C TYR A 301 -3.50 15.26 23.10
N PHE A 302 -4.15 16.43 22.99
CA PHE A 302 -5.27 16.81 23.86
C PHE A 302 -6.58 16.09 23.51
N LEU A 303 -6.85 15.84 22.23
CA LEU A 303 -8.09 15.19 21.77
C LEU A 303 -7.98 13.67 21.70
N SER A 304 -6.81 13.07 21.95
CA SER A 304 -6.62 11.61 21.88
C SER A 304 -7.65 10.83 22.71
N PRO A 305 -8.04 11.23 23.95
CA PRO A 305 -9.09 10.52 24.71
C PRO A 305 -10.42 10.45 23.96
N TYR A 306 -10.83 11.58 23.38
CA TYR A 306 -12.08 11.68 22.64
C TYR A 306 -12.03 10.92 21.31
N ILE A 307 -10.92 11.05 20.58
CA ILE A 307 -10.72 10.38 19.28
C ILE A 307 -10.74 8.86 19.45
N ILE A 308 -10.01 8.31 20.41
CA ILE A 308 -9.95 6.86 20.62
C ILE A 308 -11.29 6.33 21.13
N HIS A 309 -11.93 7.02 22.08
CA HIS A 309 -13.23 6.59 22.57
C HIS A 309 -14.30 6.57 21.45
N ILE A 310 -14.35 7.62 20.61
CA ILE A 310 -15.33 7.72 19.52
C ILE A 310 -15.04 6.80 18.35
N LEU A 311 -13.78 6.59 18.00
CA LEU A 311 -13.43 5.75 16.85
C LEU A 311 -13.33 4.27 17.25
N TYR A 312 -12.72 3.96 18.38
CA TYR A 312 -12.30 2.61 18.75
C TYR A 312 -13.03 2.05 19.98
N GLY A 313 -13.55 2.90 20.85
CA GLY A 313 -14.27 2.50 22.06
C GLY A 313 -13.36 2.21 23.26
N GLU A 314 -13.97 1.82 24.38
CA GLU A 314 -13.30 1.65 25.68
C GLU A 314 -12.22 0.56 25.69
N THR A 315 -12.37 -0.47 24.86
CA THR A 315 -11.40 -1.57 24.77
C THR A 315 -10.03 -1.12 24.29
N TYR A 316 -9.90 0.08 23.71
CA TYR A 316 -8.66 0.62 23.15
C TYR A 316 -7.96 1.66 24.04
N HIS A 317 -8.26 1.73 25.34
CA HIS A 317 -7.62 2.69 26.26
C HIS A 317 -6.08 2.66 26.20
N MET A 318 -5.44 1.49 26.07
CA MET A 318 -3.97 1.38 25.94
C MET A 318 -3.40 2.06 24.68
N SER A 319 -4.22 2.32 23.67
CA SER A 319 -3.81 3.06 22.47
C SER A 319 -3.66 4.56 22.75
N LEU A 320 -4.22 5.08 23.86
CA LEU A 320 -4.13 6.49 24.23
C LEU A 320 -2.69 6.90 24.51
N ASP A 321 -2.00 6.08 25.31
CA ASP A 321 -0.62 6.35 25.70
C ASP A 321 0.35 6.21 24.53
N ILE A 322 0.00 5.39 23.53
CA ILE A 322 0.78 5.24 22.28
C ILE A 322 0.56 6.43 21.35
N LEU A 323 -0.66 7.00 21.33
CA LEU A 323 -1.01 8.09 20.42
C LEU A 323 -0.52 9.46 20.90
N LYS A 324 -0.39 9.65 22.21
CA LYS A 324 0.15 10.86 22.85
C LYS A 324 1.66 10.97 22.66
#